data_AF-A0A840UQP9-F1
#
_entry.id   AF-A0A840UQP9-F1
#
_cell.length_a   1.000
_cell.length_b   1.000
_cell.length_c   1.000
_cell.angle_alpha   90.00
_cell.angle_beta   90.00
_cell.angle_gamma   90.00
#
_symmetry.space_group_name_H-M   'P 1'
#
loop_
_entity.id
_entity.type
_entity.pdbx_description
1 polymer ?
#
loop_
_entity_poly.entity_id
_entity_poly.type
_entity_poly.pdbx_seq_one_letter_code
_entity_poly.pdbx_strand_id
1 'polypeptide(L)'
;MALSAVQVHAQESLCAVVKIEIAQELTLERQGFEANMRITNSLDTLALEGVTIDLLFEDADGNAVVASSDPNHDRAGFFTSLDDGPSPEAGPLVSTRRDIF
;
A
#
# COMPACT_ATOMS: atom_id res chain seq x y z
N MET A 1 40.05 -23.38 -29.73
CA MET A 1 39.46 -22.28 -28.95
C MET A 1 38.00 -22.65 -28.71
N ALA A 2 37.65 -23.12 -27.51
CA ALA A 2 36.28 -23.50 -27.19
C ALA A 2 35.57 -22.29 -26.57
N LEU A 3 34.45 -21.86 -27.16
CA LEU A 3 33.57 -20.85 -26.59
C LEU A 3 32.71 -21.51 -25.50
N SER A 4 32.98 -21.20 -24.24
CA SER A 4 32.07 -21.55 -23.14
C SER A 4 30.88 -20.59 -23.16
N ALA A 5 29.68 -21.14 -23.30
CA ALA A 5 28.44 -20.38 -23.16
C ALA A 5 28.25 -19.98 -21.69
N VAL A 6 28.19 -18.68 -21.42
CA VAL A 6 27.82 -18.15 -20.10
C VAL A 6 26.32 -18.34 -19.93
N GLN A 7 25.93 -19.14 -18.93
CA GLN A 7 24.54 -19.26 -18.50
C GLN A 7 24.18 -17.99 -17.73
N VAL A 8 23.33 -17.15 -18.33
CA VAL A 8 22.68 -16.04 -17.63
C VAL A 8 21.42 -16.58 -16.98
N HIS A 9 21.42 -16.67 -15.66
CA HIS A 9 20.21 -16.95 -14.89
C HIS A 9 19.51 -15.61 -14.61
N ALA A 10 18.29 -15.45 -15.10
CA ALA A 10 17.43 -14.35 -14.69
C ALA A 10 17.01 -14.58 -13.24
N GLN A 11 17.26 -13.60 -12.37
CA GLN A 11 16.79 -13.65 -10.99
C GLN A 11 15.27 -13.41 -11.01
N GLU A 12 14.52 -14.41 -10.56
CA GLU A 12 13.06 -14.37 -10.55
C GLU A 12 12.59 -13.34 -9.51
N SER A 13 11.84 -12.32 -9.94
CA SER A 13 11.28 -11.30 -9.04
C SER A 13 9.94 -11.78 -8.48
N LEU A 14 9.80 -11.82 -7.16
CA LEU A 14 8.56 -12.18 -6.46
C LEU A 14 7.73 -10.94 -6.12
N CYS A 15 6.48 -10.89 -6.58
CA CYS A 15 5.51 -9.84 -6.22
C CYS A 15 4.36 -10.44 -5.40
N ALA A 16 3.94 -9.74 -4.34
CA ALA A 16 2.84 -10.16 -3.48
C ALA A 16 1.90 -8.99 -3.19
N VAL A 17 0.61 -9.28 -3.04
CA VAL A 17 -0.44 -8.31 -2.67
C VAL A 17 -1.10 -8.77 -1.38
N VAL A 18 -1.19 -7.89 -0.40
CA VAL A 18 -1.83 -8.14 0.89
C VAL A 18 -3.03 -7.19 1.03
N LYS A 19 -4.21 -7.72 1.38
CA LYS A 19 -5.44 -6.94 1.57
C LYS A 19 -5.89 -6.99 3.03
N ILE A 20 -6.20 -5.82 3.58
CA ILE A 20 -6.99 -5.66 4.81
C ILE A 20 -8.28 -4.95 4.43
N GLU A 21 -9.41 -5.43 4.94
CA GLU A 21 -10.73 -4.88 4.68
C GLU A 21 -11.41 -4.55 6.01
N ILE A 22 -11.96 -3.34 6.13
CA ILE A 22 -12.64 -2.85 7.33
C ILE A 22 -14.10 -2.59 6.96
N ALA A 23 -14.98 -3.55 7.26
CA ALA A 23 -16.41 -3.39 7.09
C ALA A 23 -16.97 -2.48 8.20
N GLN A 24 -17.68 -1.42 7.83
CA GLN A 24 -18.31 -0.52 8.78
C GLN A 24 -19.82 -0.80 8.86
N GLU A 25 -20.32 -1.09 10.05
CA GLU A 25 -21.75 -1.07 10.36
C GLU A 25 -22.09 0.20 11.15
N LEU A 26 -23.14 0.92 10.76
CA LEU A 26 -23.53 2.19 11.40
C LEU A 26 -23.84 1.96 12.89
N THR A 27 -22.90 2.30 13.75
CA THR A 27 -23.07 2.29 15.21
C THR A 27 -22.88 3.70 15.74
N LEU A 28 -23.94 4.30 16.32
CA LEU A 28 -23.97 5.72 16.72
C LEU A 28 -23.03 6.07 17.91
N GLU A 29 -22.16 5.16 18.33
CA GLU A 29 -21.39 5.27 19.56
C GLU A 29 -19.88 5.34 19.24
N ARG A 30 -19.42 6.51 18.76
CA ARG A 30 -18.01 6.92 18.54
C ARG A 30 -17.20 6.05 17.55
N GLN A 31 -17.06 6.57 16.32
CA GLN A 31 -16.42 5.88 15.21
C GLN A 31 -15.02 6.44 14.92
N GLY A 32 -14.01 5.66 15.29
CA GLY A 32 -12.67 5.78 14.74
C GLY A 32 -12.18 4.37 14.51
N PHE A 33 -11.99 3.99 13.24
CA PHE A 33 -11.44 2.69 12.89
C PHE A 33 -9.93 2.81 12.84
N GLU A 34 -9.25 1.96 13.59
CA GLU A 34 -7.80 1.81 13.51
C GLU A 34 -7.50 0.45 12.89
N ALA A 35 -6.62 0.45 11.89
CA ALA A 35 -6.06 -0.78 11.33
C ALA A 35 -4.54 -0.68 11.30
N ASN A 36 -3.89 -1.81 11.58
CA ASN A 36 -2.44 -1.92 11.59
C ASN A 36 -2.03 -3.06 10.65
N MET A 37 -1.26 -2.76 9.61
CA MET A 37 -0.73 -3.75 8.67
C MET A 37 0.73 -4.06 9.02
N ARG A 38 1.03 -5.33 9.28
CA ARG A 38 2.42 -5.81 9.45
C ARG A 38 2.76 -6.76 8.31
N ILE A 39 3.70 -6.36 7.46
CA ILE A 39 4.26 -7.20 6.41
C ILE A 39 5.60 -7.75 6.91
N THR A 40 5.77 -9.07 6.87
CA THR A 40 7.03 -9.74 7.22
C THR A 40 7.56 -10.49 6.02
N ASN A 41 8.73 -10.07 5.53
CA ASN A 41 9.45 -10.84 4.53
C ASN A 41 10.26 -11.94 5.21
N SER A 42 9.94 -13.20 4.90
CA SER A 42 10.62 -14.38 5.45
C SER A 42 11.67 -14.97 4.52
N LEU A 43 11.89 -14.36 3.34
CA LEU A 43 12.91 -14.76 2.41
C LEU A 43 14.25 -14.13 2.79
N ASP A 44 15.29 -14.95 2.88
CA ASP A 44 16.67 -14.57 3.18
C ASP A 44 17.44 -14.10 1.94
N THR A 45 16.97 -14.48 0.76
CA THR A 45 17.63 -14.23 -0.53
C THR A 45 17.05 -13.06 -1.32
N LEU A 46 15.85 -12.60 -0.98
CA LEU A 46 15.15 -11.49 -1.66
C LEU A 46 14.76 -10.42 -0.64
N ALA A 47 15.23 -9.18 -0.85
CA ALA A 47 14.79 -8.04 -0.06
C ALA A 47 13.36 -7.61 -0.43
N LEU A 48 12.64 -7.01 0.51
CA LEU A 48 11.34 -6.41 0.24
C LEU A 48 11.56 -4.99 -0.29
N GLU A 49 11.18 -4.76 -1.54
CA GLU A 49 11.37 -3.49 -2.23
C GLU A 49 10.07 -3.06 -2.92
N GLY A 50 9.92 -1.76 -3.20
CA GLY A 50 8.78 -1.24 -3.96
C GLY A 50 7.43 -1.41 -3.25
N VAL A 51 7.38 -1.26 -1.93
CA VAL A 51 6.13 -1.34 -1.16
C VAL A 51 5.27 -0.11 -1.46
N THR A 52 4.08 -0.36 -2.00
CA THR A 52 3.03 0.64 -2.22
C THR A 52 1.79 0.25 -1.41
N ILE A 53 1.10 1.26 -0.89
CA ILE A 53 -0.17 1.09 -0.17
C ILE A 53 -1.25 1.79 -0.99
N ASP A 54 -2.28 1.04 -1.35
CA ASP A 54 -3.48 1.56 -1.99
C ASP A 54 -4.60 1.63 -0.95
N LEU A 55 -5.19 2.81 -0.78
CA LEU A 55 -6.35 3.04 0.08
C LEU A 55 -7.59 3.10 -0.79
N LEU A 56 -8.47 2.11 -0.65
CA LEU A 56 -9.71 1.99 -1.41
C LEU A 56 -10.89 2.21 -0.46
N PHE A 57 -11.82 3.05 -0.89
CA PHE A 57 -13.05 3.35 -0.17
C PHE A 57 -14.21 2.90 -1.03
N GLU A 58 -15.11 2.11 -0.46
CA GLU A 58 -16.26 1.55 -1.16
C GLU A 58 -17.53 1.81 -0.34
N ASP A 59 -18.65 2.03 -1.02
CA ASP A 59 -19.97 2.08 -0.39
C ASP A 59 -20.53 0.67 -0.12
N ALA A 60 -21.73 0.59 0.44
CA ALA A 60 -22.36 -0.69 0.80
C ALA A 60 -22.66 -1.59 -0.41
N ASP A 61 -22.73 -1.02 -1.61
CA ASP A 61 -22.96 -1.74 -2.86
C ASP A 61 -21.63 -2.09 -3.56
N GLY A 62 -20.48 -1.75 -2.97
CA GLY A 62 -19.15 -1.97 -3.51
C GLY A 62 -18.72 -0.94 -4.56
N ASN A 63 -19.40 0.19 -4.68
CA ASN A 63 -18.97 1.24 -5.60
C ASN A 63 -17.85 2.07 -4.99
N ALA A 64 -16.84 2.41 -5.80
CA ALA A 64 -15.75 3.26 -5.37
C ALA A 64 -16.23 4.65 -4.93
N VAL A 65 -15.78 5.07 -3.75
CA VAL A 65 -15.99 6.42 -3.21
C VAL A 65 -14.72 7.24 -3.45
N VAL A 66 -14.90 8.47 -3.95
CA VAL A 66 -13.78 9.38 -4.21
C VAL A 66 -13.10 9.75 -2.89
N ALA A 67 -11.81 9.46 -2.79
CA ALA A 67 -10.96 9.89 -1.68
C ALA A 67 -9.80 10.75 -2.20
N SER A 68 -9.36 11.73 -1.41
CA SER A 68 -8.32 12.66 -1.82
C SER A 68 -7.37 13.02 -0.67
N SER A 69 -6.12 13.32 -1.00
CA SER A 69 -5.19 13.97 -0.06
C SER A 69 -5.16 15.50 -0.18
N ASP A 70 -5.84 16.07 -1.18
CA ASP A 70 -6.00 17.52 -1.30
C ASP A 70 -7.14 18.00 -0.40
N PRO A 71 -6.87 18.79 0.66
CA PRO A 71 -7.91 19.28 1.55
C PRO A 71 -8.91 20.23 0.87
N ASN A 72 -8.62 20.71 -0.34
CA ASN A 72 -9.50 21.59 -1.10
C ASN A 72 -10.34 20.86 -2.17
N HIS A 73 -10.25 19.53 -2.25
CA HIS A 73 -11.00 18.76 -3.24
C HIS A 73 -12.50 18.78 -2.93
N ASP A 74 -13.28 19.43 -3.79
CA ASP A 74 -14.69 19.76 -3.57
C ASP A 74 -15.65 18.55 -3.62
N ARG A 75 -15.19 17.43 -4.19
CA ARG A 75 -16.00 16.23 -4.43
C ARG A 75 -15.52 14.96 -3.73
N ALA A 76 -14.55 15.06 -2.82
CA ALA A 76 -14.05 13.89 -2.11
C ALA A 76 -14.98 13.54 -0.92
N GLY A 77 -15.34 12.26 -0.81
CA GLY A 77 -16.09 11.73 0.34
C GLY A 77 -15.18 11.43 1.53
N PHE A 78 -13.90 11.12 1.27
CA PHE A 78 -12.89 10.87 2.29
C PHE A 78 -11.63 11.69 2.02
N PHE A 79 -10.95 12.10 3.09
CA PHE A 79 -9.66 12.78 3.02
C PHE A 79 -8.60 11.97 3.75
N THR A 80 -7.42 11.82 3.12
CA THR A 80 -6.32 11.03 3.67
C THR A 80 -5.07 11.88 3.82
N SER A 81 -4.41 11.77 4.97
CA SER A 81 -3.09 12.35 5.21
C SER A 81 -2.15 11.24 5.64
N LEU A 82 -0.93 11.25 5.09
CA LEU A 82 0.14 10.43 5.64
C LEU A 82 0.75 11.20 6.82
N ASP A 83 0.85 10.53 7.96
CA ASP A 83 1.65 11.01 9.07
C ASP A 83 3.10 10.61 8.80
N ASP A 84 3.96 11.60 8.59
CA ASP A 84 5.41 11.46 8.42
C ASP A 84 6.15 11.56 9.77
N GLY A 85 5.50 11.12 10.86
CA GLY A 85 6.08 10.96 12.18
C GLY A 85 7.50 10.38 12.13
N PRO A 86 8.36 10.70 13.12
CA PRO A 86 9.80 10.48 13.02
C PRO A 86 10.11 9.05 12.59
N SER A 87 10.57 8.94 11.34
CA SER A 87 10.91 7.68 10.69
C SER A 87 11.77 6.86 11.65
N PRO A 88 11.32 5.68 12.12
CA PRO A 88 12.20 4.77 12.84
C PRO A 88 13.23 4.28 11.83
N GLU A 89 14.38 4.95 11.83
CA GLU A 89 15.66 4.58 11.25
C GLU A 89 15.58 3.67 10.00
N ALA A 90 15.61 4.31 8.82
CA ALA A 90 16.01 3.72 7.54
C ALA A 90 15.38 2.37 7.16
N GLY A 91 14.06 2.35 6.99
CA GLY A 91 13.34 1.34 6.17
C GLY A 91 13.12 1.82 4.73
N PRO A 92 12.77 0.93 3.78
CA PRO A 92 12.63 1.28 2.37
C PRO A 92 11.55 2.35 2.19
N LEU A 93 11.82 3.31 1.31
CA LEU A 93 10.92 4.42 0.97
C LEU A 93 9.57 3.87 0.51
N VAL A 94 8.55 3.99 1.35
CA VAL A 94 7.16 3.75 0.94
C VAL A 94 6.79 4.88 -0.03
N SER A 95 6.83 4.57 -1.33
CA SER A 95 6.38 5.48 -2.37
C SER A 95 4.91 5.19 -2.62
N THR A 96 4.04 6.02 -2.06
CA THR A 96 2.64 6.10 -2.49
C THR A 96 2.62 6.81 -3.83
N ARG A 97 2.18 6.11 -4.87
CA ARG A 97 2.03 6.68 -6.20
C ARG A 97 0.99 7.81 -6.11
N ARG A 98 1.40 9.04 -6.42
CA ARG A 98 0.60 10.28 -6.41
C ARG A 98 -0.33 10.41 -7.63
N ASP A 99 -0.73 9.29 -8.21
CA ASP A 99 -1.52 9.26 -9.44
C ASP A 99 -2.93 8.77 -9.08
N ILE A 100 -3.73 9.65 -8.49
CA ILE A 100 -5.19 9.46 -8.47
C ILE A 100 -5.79 10.70 -9.14
N PHE A 101 -6.52 10.42 -10.22
CA PHE A 101 -7.31 11.34 -11.02
C PHE A 101 -8.39 12.05 -10.18
#